data_AF-A0A0S8K4F8-F1
#
_entry.id   AF-A0A0S8K4F8-F1
#
_cell.length_a   1.000
_cell.length_b   1.000
_cell.length_c   1.000
_cell.angle_alpha   90.00
_cell.angle_beta   90.00
_cell.angle_gamma   90.00
#
_symmetry.space_group_name_H-M   'P 1'
#
loop_
_entity.id
_entity.type
_entity.pdbx_description
1 polymer ?
#
loop_
_entity_poly.entity_id
_entity_poly.type
_entity_poly.pdbx_seq_one_letter_code
_entity_poly.pdbx_strand_id
1 'polypeptide(L)'
;MQALKQRIREAEEIWLLPLLNHCNNLFSEVFLPSHDHLHHYRVWCHAKDLMLLLAESGCSISPGLPQQLILAAFFHDTGLINTRDEKHGLESRRLCEEFFSRGDHRLPEGFPEILDAIAYHDDKSSMGRAITGEPDRQLLRLLSTSDDLDAFGYRGIYRYAEIYLCRMINPTELPGRILENLNNRFHNLKCIYEPLTHFIDRQEIRYWITCEFYLGLSEANAAAEERPDWKRELIRVFQDGINRKENLLKRERLLPKLEHEREIQQFFMLIDEENAINNHV
;
A
#
# COMPACT_ATOMS: atom_id res chain seq x y z
N MET A 1 -9.28 -25.61 -0.27
CA MET A 1 -8.36 -24.98 0.72
C MET A 1 -6.93 -25.52 0.67
N GLN A 2 -6.67 -26.81 0.95
CA GLN A 2 -5.28 -27.35 1.01
C GLN A 2 -4.48 -27.16 -0.28
N ALA A 3 -5.11 -27.35 -1.44
CA ALA A 3 -4.48 -27.11 -2.75
C ALA A 3 -4.05 -25.65 -2.96
N LEU A 4 -4.84 -24.67 -2.50
CA LEU A 4 -4.48 -23.25 -2.59
C LEU A 4 -3.28 -22.92 -1.70
N LYS A 5 -3.29 -23.39 -0.45
CA LYS A 5 -2.14 -23.23 0.47
C LYS A 5 -0.86 -23.82 -0.11
N GLN A 6 -0.96 -24.98 -0.77
CA GLN A 6 0.18 -25.59 -1.45
C GLN A 6 0.71 -24.72 -2.60
N ARG A 7 -0.16 -24.19 -3.46
CA ARG A 7 0.23 -23.31 -4.57
C ARG A 7 0.83 -21.99 -4.11
N ILE A 8 0.34 -21.42 -3.01
CA ILE A 8 0.94 -20.23 -2.38
C ILE A 8 2.38 -20.55 -1.96
N ARG A 9 2.61 -21.69 -1.29
CA ARG A 9 3.95 -22.11 -0.88
C ARG A 9 4.87 -22.32 -2.07
N GLU A 10 4.39 -23.01 -3.12
CA GLU A 10 5.16 -23.22 -4.35
C GLU A 10 5.56 -21.90 -5.01
N ALA A 11 4.64 -20.92 -5.07
CA ALA A 11 4.94 -19.59 -5.58
C ALA A 11 6.00 -18.87 -4.73
N GLU A 12 5.91 -18.96 -3.40
CA GLU A 12 6.89 -18.35 -2.49
C GLU A 12 8.27 -19.01 -2.60
N GLU A 13 8.33 -20.34 -2.64
CA GLU A 13 9.59 -21.10 -2.78
C GLU A 13 10.34 -20.71 -4.06
N ILE A 14 9.63 -20.44 -5.15
CA ILE A 14 10.23 -20.06 -6.43
C ILE A 14 10.58 -18.57 -6.46
N TRP A 15 9.67 -17.70 -6.03
CA TRP A 15 9.73 -16.27 -6.38
C TRP A 15 10.06 -15.35 -5.22
N LEU A 16 9.76 -15.70 -3.97
CA LEU A 16 9.79 -14.72 -2.86
C LEU A 16 11.17 -14.11 -2.66
N LEU A 17 12.21 -14.95 -2.50
CA LEU A 17 13.57 -14.46 -2.26
C LEU A 17 14.18 -13.73 -3.47
N PRO A 18 14.09 -14.25 -4.71
CA PRO A 18 14.53 -13.51 -5.90
C PRO A 18 13.86 -12.13 -6.04
N LEU A 19 12.55 -12.05 -5.84
CA LEU A 19 11.81 -10.79 -5.97
C LEU A 19 12.16 -9.81 -4.85
N LEU A 20 12.30 -10.28 -3.61
CA LEU A 20 12.70 -9.44 -2.49
C LEU A 20 14.08 -8.83 -2.70
N ASN A 21 15.05 -9.64 -3.14
CA ASN A 21 16.39 -9.16 -3.46
C ASN A 21 16.38 -8.18 -4.63
N HIS A 22 15.61 -8.48 -5.68
CA HIS A 22 15.47 -7.60 -6.83
C HIS A 22 14.91 -6.24 -6.43
N CYS A 23 13.80 -6.21 -5.70
CA CYS A 23 13.20 -4.97 -5.23
C CYS A 23 14.12 -4.21 -4.28
N ASN A 24 14.79 -4.89 -3.35
CA ASN A 24 15.74 -4.25 -2.45
C ASN A 24 16.87 -3.55 -3.23
N ASN A 25 17.35 -4.17 -4.31
CA ASN A 25 18.36 -3.56 -5.18
C ASN A 25 17.79 -2.41 -6.03
N LEU A 26 16.54 -2.49 -6.49
CA LEU A 26 15.92 -1.38 -7.23
C LEU A 26 15.75 -0.13 -6.36
N PHE A 27 15.34 -0.31 -5.11
CA PHE A 27 15.10 0.77 -4.16
C PHE A 27 16.35 1.19 -3.37
N SER A 28 17.51 0.55 -3.55
CA SER A 28 18.72 0.88 -2.76
C SER A 28 19.24 2.30 -2.99
N GLU A 29 19.02 2.84 -4.19
CA GLU A 29 19.45 4.18 -4.59
C GLU A 29 18.33 5.22 -4.52
N VAL A 30 17.13 4.83 -4.11
CA VAL A 30 15.95 5.70 -4.09
C VAL A 30 15.36 5.73 -2.68
N PHE A 31 15.34 6.93 -2.09
CA PHE A 31 14.75 7.11 -0.78
C PHE A 31 13.21 7.18 -0.87
N LEU A 32 12.55 6.05 -0.59
CA LEU A 32 11.09 5.90 -0.40
C LEU A 32 10.81 4.81 0.66
N PRO A 33 11.09 5.05 1.95
CA PRO A 33 11.05 4.01 2.97
C PRO A 33 9.64 3.44 3.19
N SER A 34 8.60 4.16 2.79
CA SER A 34 7.23 3.66 2.90
C SER A 34 6.76 2.84 1.68
N HIS A 35 7.50 2.91 0.56
CA HIS A 35 7.24 2.21 -0.72
C HIS A 35 8.44 1.36 -1.17
N ASP A 36 9.22 0.84 -0.22
CA ASP A 36 10.40 0.02 -0.50
C ASP A 36 10.06 -1.47 -0.69
N HIS A 37 11.10 -2.32 -0.79
CA HIS A 37 10.95 -3.77 -0.87
C HIS A 37 10.10 -4.41 0.25
N LEU A 38 10.03 -3.81 1.44
CA LEU A 38 9.18 -4.30 2.53
C LEU A 38 7.70 -3.99 2.26
N HIS A 39 7.39 -2.87 1.62
CA HIS A 39 6.02 -2.58 1.17
C HIS A 39 5.51 -3.65 0.22
N HIS A 40 6.27 -3.99 -0.82
CA HIS A 40 5.94 -5.08 -1.74
C HIS A 40 5.68 -6.42 -1.04
N TYR A 41 6.49 -6.76 -0.04
CA TYR A 41 6.29 -7.97 0.77
C TYR A 41 4.99 -7.93 1.59
N ARG A 42 4.62 -6.77 2.15
CA ARG A 42 3.34 -6.61 2.88
C ARG A 42 2.15 -6.73 1.93
N VAL A 43 2.21 -6.14 0.74
CA VAL A 43 1.18 -6.31 -0.31
C VAL A 43 1.02 -7.77 -0.66
N TRP A 44 2.11 -8.53 -0.82
CA TRP A 44 2.02 -9.98 -1.00
C TRP A 44 1.36 -10.70 0.19
N CYS A 45 1.70 -10.33 1.43
CA CYS A 45 1.05 -10.90 2.61
C CYS A 45 -0.47 -10.65 2.62
N HIS A 46 -0.89 -9.43 2.31
CA HIS A 46 -2.30 -9.07 2.16
C HIS A 46 -3.00 -9.86 1.05
N ALA A 47 -2.34 -10.01 -0.10
CA ALA A 47 -2.83 -10.81 -1.22
C ALA A 47 -3.08 -12.27 -0.84
N LYS A 48 -2.14 -12.89 -0.10
CA LYS A 48 -2.31 -14.26 0.41
C LYS A 48 -3.52 -14.39 1.32
N ASP A 49 -3.64 -13.50 2.30
CA ASP A 49 -4.73 -13.54 3.27
C ASP A 49 -6.09 -13.37 2.58
N LEU A 50 -6.19 -12.42 1.63
CA LEU A 50 -7.40 -12.21 0.84
C LEU A 50 -7.76 -13.44 -0.01
N MET A 51 -6.79 -14.06 -0.70
CA MET A 51 -7.06 -15.29 -1.46
C MET A 51 -7.59 -16.42 -0.58
N LEU A 52 -7.04 -16.58 0.63
CA LEU A 52 -7.49 -17.60 1.58
C LEU A 52 -8.90 -17.31 2.09
N LEU A 53 -9.18 -16.06 2.48
CA LEU A 53 -10.51 -15.64 2.93
C LEU A 53 -11.57 -15.85 1.84
N LEU A 54 -11.25 -15.50 0.58
CA LEU A 54 -12.14 -15.73 -0.56
C LEU A 54 -12.39 -17.23 -0.80
N ALA A 55 -11.35 -18.05 -0.72
CA ALA A 55 -11.50 -19.50 -0.86
C ALA A 55 -12.32 -20.10 0.28
N GLU A 56 -12.19 -19.57 1.50
CA GLU A 56 -13.02 -19.93 2.67
C GLU A 56 -14.49 -19.55 2.46
N SER A 57 -14.76 -18.41 1.82
CA SER A 57 -16.12 -17.96 1.48
C SER A 57 -16.70 -18.65 0.23
N GLY A 58 -16.04 -19.67 -0.31
CA GLY A 58 -16.50 -20.44 -1.46
C GLY A 58 -16.17 -19.85 -2.84
N CYS A 59 -15.35 -18.79 -2.90
CA CYS A 59 -14.88 -18.25 -4.18
C CYS A 59 -13.84 -19.19 -4.82
N SER A 60 -13.99 -19.43 -6.12
CA SER A 60 -12.99 -20.19 -6.88
C SER A 60 -11.75 -19.33 -7.12
N ILE A 61 -10.57 -19.88 -6.83
CA ILE A 61 -9.27 -19.25 -7.06
C ILE A 61 -8.54 -20.02 -8.15
N SER A 62 -8.18 -19.33 -9.23
CA SER A 62 -7.47 -19.93 -10.37
C SER A 62 -6.13 -20.54 -9.94
N PRO A 63 -5.71 -21.70 -10.48
CA PRO A 63 -4.42 -22.32 -10.18
C PRO A 63 -3.20 -21.43 -10.35
N GLY A 64 -3.16 -20.59 -11.38
CA GLY A 64 -2.02 -19.69 -11.65
C GLY A 64 -2.03 -18.43 -10.79
N LEU A 65 -3.14 -18.11 -10.12
CA LEU A 65 -3.31 -16.83 -9.45
C LEU A 65 -2.25 -16.54 -8.37
N PRO A 66 -1.83 -17.50 -7.51
CA PRO A 66 -0.78 -17.23 -6.53
C PRO A 66 0.55 -16.78 -7.16
N GLN A 67 0.96 -17.40 -8.26
CA GLN A 67 2.18 -17.01 -8.99
C GLN A 67 2.01 -15.63 -9.63
N GLN A 68 0.88 -15.40 -10.30
CA GLN A 68 0.60 -14.11 -10.94
C GLN A 68 0.59 -12.97 -9.93
N LEU A 69 -0.02 -13.20 -8.76
CA LEU A 69 -0.22 -12.18 -7.74
C LEU A 69 1.05 -11.88 -6.95
N ILE A 70 1.92 -12.86 -6.65
CA ILE A 70 3.23 -12.57 -6.04
C ILE A 70 4.09 -11.73 -6.99
N LEU A 71 4.10 -12.07 -8.28
CA LEU A 71 4.85 -11.30 -9.28
C LEU A 71 4.31 -9.88 -9.39
N ALA A 72 2.99 -9.73 -9.55
CA ALA A 72 2.38 -8.41 -9.65
C ALA A 72 2.59 -7.57 -8.38
N ALA A 73 2.48 -8.16 -7.18
CA ALA A 73 2.71 -7.47 -5.90
C ALA A 73 4.14 -6.93 -5.78
N PHE A 74 5.14 -7.67 -6.25
CA PHE A 74 6.53 -7.20 -6.18
C PHE A 74 6.89 -6.19 -7.27
N PHE A 75 6.14 -6.11 -8.38
CA PHE A 75 6.43 -5.16 -9.44
C PHE A 75 5.55 -3.90 -9.43
N HIS A 76 4.34 -3.91 -8.85
CA HIS A 76 3.34 -2.84 -9.04
C HIS A 76 3.86 -1.40 -8.84
N ASP A 77 4.66 -1.19 -7.81
CA ASP A 77 5.24 0.12 -7.44
C ASP A 77 6.71 0.30 -7.83
N THR A 78 7.35 -0.67 -8.51
CA THR A 78 8.77 -0.56 -8.87
C THR A 78 9.07 0.62 -9.79
N GLY A 79 8.11 1.06 -10.60
CA GLY A 79 8.20 2.25 -11.43
C GLY A 79 8.39 3.54 -10.65
N LEU A 80 8.10 3.54 -9.33
CA LEU A 80 8.33 4.69 -8.46
C LEU A 80 9.81 5.11 -8.40
N ILE A 81 10.75 4.20 -8.72
CA ILE A 81 12.18 4.53 -8.81
C ILE A 81 12.50 5.49 -9.96
N ASN A 82 11.66 5.51 -11.01
CA ASN A 82 11.86 6.31 -12.21
C ASN A 82 10.95 7.53 -12.28
N THR A 83 9.73 7.45 -11.74
CA THR A 83 8.75 8.54 -11.74
C THR A 83 7.92 8.54 -10.45
N ARG A 84 7.56 9.73 -9.96
CA ARG A 84 6.63 9.87 -8.82
C ARG A 84 5.17 10.02 -9.27
N ASP A 85 4.91 9.99 -10.57
CA ASP A 85 3.59 10.27 -11.14
C ASP A 85 2.57 9.16 -10.82
N GLU A 86 1.29 9.51 -10.94
CA GLU A 86 0.16 8.57 -10.82
C GLU A 86 0.19 7.46 -11.88
N LYS A 87 0.99 7.61 -12.94
CA LYS A 87 1.14 6.63 -14.02
C LYS A 87 2.36 5.72 -13.88
N HIS A 88 2.97 5.67 -12.70
CA HIS A 88 4.16 4.85 -12.43
C HIS A 88 3.98 3.37 -12.77
N GLY A 89 2.74 2.84 -12.76
CA GLY A 89 2.43 1.47 -13.19
C GLY A 89 2.95 1.11 -14.60
N LEU A 90 3.01 2.07 -15.54
CA LEU A 90 3.58 1.81 -16.88
C LEU A 90 5.10 1.58 -16.82
N GLU A 91 5.81 2.31 -15.95
CA GLU A 91 7.24 2.07 -15.71
C GLU A 91 7.45 0.76 -14.95
N SER A 92 6.59 0.45 -13.98
CA SER A 92 6.60 -0.83 -13.27
C SER A 92 6.45 -2.01 -14.22
N ARG A 93 5.56 -1.90 -15.22
CA ARG A 93 5.39 -2.90 -16.28
C ARG A 93 6.70 -3.10 -17.04
N ARG A 94 7.34 -2.01 -17.47
CA ARG A 94 8.60 -2.04 -18.22
C ARG A 94 9.70 -2.72 -17.40
N LEU A 95 9.81 -2.42 -16.11
CA LEU A 95 10.78 -3.06 -15.21
C LEU A 95 10.53 -4.56 -15.05
N CYS A 96 9.26 -4.98 -14.99
CA CYS A 96 8.90 -6.40 -14.99
C CYS A 96 9.29 -7.10 -16.30
N GLU A 97 9.01 -6.49 -17.45
CA GLU A 97 9.44 -7.00 -18.76
C GLU A 97 10.97 -7.15 -18.83
N GLU A 98 11.71 -6.15 -18.35
CA GLU A 98 13.17 -6.20 -18.28
C GLU A 98 13.70 -7.33 -17.40
N PHE A 99 13.09 -7.54 -16.22
CA PHE A 99 13.46 -8.62 -15.31
C PHE A 99 13.40 -9.99 -16.00
N PHE A 100 12.36 -10.25 -16.80
CA PHE A 100 12.22 -11.52 -17.53
C PHE A 100 13.03 -11.58 -18.83
N SER A 101 13.35 -10.43 -19.45
CA SER A 101 14.15 -10.38 -20.68
C SER A 101 15.61 -10.85 -20.51
N ARG A 102 16.13 -10.81 -19.27
CA ARG A 102 17.52 -11.18 -18.94
C ARG A 102 17.80 -12.68 -19.08
N GLY A 103 16.77 -13.52 -19.18
CA GLY A 103 16.89 -14.96 -19.41
C GLY A 103 17.15 -15.81 -18.16
N ASP A 104 17.30 -15.19 -16.99
CA ASP A 104 17.53 -15.89 -15.72
C ASP A 104 16.28 -16.63 -15.19
N HIS A 105 15.11 -16.27 -15.70
CA HIS A 105 13.82 -16.80 -15.29
C HIS A 105 12.96 -17.17 -16.49
N ARG A 106 12.21 -18.27 -16.36
CA ARG A 106 11.17 -18.62 -17.36
C ARG A 106 10.02 -17.63 -17.26
N LEU A 107 9.47 -17.25 -18.42
CA LEU A 107 8.25 -16.45 -18.47
C LEU A 107 7.10 -17.20 -17.74
N PRO A 108 6.37 -16.51 -16.85
CA PRO A 108 5.26 -17.11 -16.11
C PRO A 108 4.05 -17.32 -17.02
N GLU A 109 3.18 -18.25 -16.64
CA GLU A 109 1.88 -18.40 -17.30
C GLU A 109 0.99 -17.18 -17.04
N GLY A 110 0.32 -16.68 -18.09
CA GLY A 110 -0.48 -15.46 -18.00
C GLY A 110 0.35 -14.19 -17.80
N PHE A 111 1.55 -14.13 -18.39
CA PHE A 111 2.41 -12.96 -18.29
C PHE A 111 1.74 -11.65 -18.77
N PRO A 112 0.98 -11.61 -19.88
CA PRO A 112 0.24 -10.40 -20.28
C PRO A 112 -0.71 -9.88 -19.18
N GLU A 113 -1.42 -10.79 -18.51
CA GLU A 113 -2.35 -10.45 -17.43
C GLU A 113 -1.63 -9.90 -16.20
N ILE A 114 -0.43 -10.43 -15.88
CA ILE A 114 0.44 -9.87 -14.83
C ILE A 114 0.86 -8.45 -15.19
N LEU A 115 1.31 -8.22 -16.42
CA LEU A 115 1.77 -6.92 -16.89
C LEU A 115 0.64 -5.88 -16.91
N ASP A 116 -0.56 -6.28 -17.32
CA ASP A 116 -1.74 -5.42 -17.27
C ASP A 116 -2.15 -5.12 -15.83
N ALA A 117 -2.13 -6.11 -14.94
CA ALA A 117 -2.41 -5.89 -13.53
C ALA A 117 -1.44 -4.89 -12.91
N ILE A 118 -0.13 -5.02 -13.18
CA ILE A 118 0.91 -4.07 -12.74
C ILE A 118 0.63 -2.66 -13.29
N ALA A 119 0.39 -2.55 -14.59
CA ALA A 119 0.20 -1.26 -15.26
C ALA A 119 -1.00 -0.47 -14.74
N TYR A 120 -2.07 -1.18 -14.38
CA TYR A 120 -3.38 -0.57 -14.07
C TYR A 120 -3.81 -0.78 -12.61
N HIS A 121 -2.93 -1.20 -11.70
CA HIS A 121 -3.30 -1.49 -10.30
C HIS A 121 -3.90 -0.29 -9.56
N ASP A 122 -3.49 0.93 -9.93
CA ASP A 122 -3.97 2.17 -9.34
C ASP A 122 -5.23 2.74 -10.04
N ASP A 123 -5.64 2.15 -11.18
CA ASP A 123 -6.87 2.55 -11.87
C ASP A 123 -8.11 2.01 -11.15
N LYS A 124 -8.82 2.91 -10.48
CA LYS A 124 -10.05 2.60 -9.72
C LYS A 124 -11.34 2.76 -10.52
N SER A 125 -11.27 3.16 -11.81
CA SER A 125 -12.44 3.50 -12.64
C SER A 125 -13.43 2.35 -12.87
N SER A 126 -13.00 1.10 -12.63
CA SER A 126 -13.76 -0.11 -12.97
C SER A 126 -14.05 -1.05 -11.77
N MET A 127 -13.88 -0.56 -10.53
CA MET A 127 -13.85 -1.38 -9.31
C MET A 127 -15.21 -1.66 -8.63
N GLY A 128 -16.33 -1.21 -9.19
CA GLY A 128 -17.64 -1.18 -8.51
C GLY A 128 -18.46 -2.48 -8.45
N ARG A 129 -17.88 -3.67 -8.61
CA ARG A 129 -18.62 -4.95 -8.58
C ARG A 129 -17.95 -5.99 -7.68
N ALA A 130 -18.77 -6.88 -7.12
CA ALA A 130 -18.32 -7.99 -6.27
C ALA A 130 -17.29 -8.87 -7.00
N ILE A 131 -16.25 -9.30 -6.28
CA ILE A 131 -15.16 -10.11 -6.83
C ILE A 131 -15.62 -11.49 -7.33
N THR A 132 -16.69 -12.02 -6.75
CA THR A 132 -17.23 -13.35 -7.05
C THR A 132 -17.84 -13.48 -8.45
N GLY A 133 -18.17 -12.36 -9.11
CA GLY A 133 -18.81 -12.34 -10.42
C GLY A 133 -17.90 -12.12 -11.63
N GLU A 134 -16.60 -11.83 -11.41
CA GLU A 134 -15.68 -11.46 -12.50
C GLU A 134 -14.29 -12.12 -12.33
N PRO A 135 -14.16 -13.43 -12.66
CA PRO A 135 -12.92 -14.19 -12.51
C PRO A 135 -11.72 -13.55 -13.24
N ASP A 136 -11.95 -12.99 -14.42
CA ASP A 136 -10.92 -12.36 -15.26
C ASP A 136 -10.32 -11.10 -14.63
N ARG A 137 -10.99 -10.53 -13.62
CA ARG A 137 -10.53 -9.34 -12.89
C ARG A 137 -10.00 -9.67 -11.49
N GLN A 138 -9.96 -10.94 -11.10
CA GLN A 138 -9.49 -11.33 -9.76
C GLN A 138 -8.06 -10.85 -9.49
N LEU A 139 -7.14 -11.01 -10.45
CA LEU A 139 -5.74 -10.62 -10.30
C LEU A 139 -5.60 -9.13 -10.01
N LEU A 140 -6.16 -8.29 -10.88
CA LEU A 140 -6.13 -6.84 -10.71
C LEU A 140 -6.79 -6.40 -9.39
N ARG A 141 -7.98 -6.92 -9.08
CA ARG A 141 -8.71 -6.54 -7.84
C ARG A 141 -7.96 -6.93 -6.57
N LEU A 142 -7.41 -8.15 -6.54
CA LEU A 142 -6.62 -8.61 -5.42
C LEU A 142 -5.36 -7.78 -5.26
N LEU A 143 -4.67 -7.46 -6.35
CA LEU A 143 -3.48 -6.60 -6.32
C LEU A 143 -3.84 -5.22 -5.79
N SER A 144 -4.79 -4.53 -6.44
CA SER A 144 -5.23 -3.18 -6.08
C SER A 144 -5.69 -3.10 -4.63
N THR A 145 -6.47 -4.07 -4.17
CA THR A 145 -6.96 -4.07 -2.78
C THR A 145 -5.83 -4.36 -1.81
N SER A 146 -4.92 -5.27 -2.16
CA SER A 146 -3.79 -5.61 -1.29
C SER A 146 -2.84 -4.43 -1.07
N ASP A 147 -2.62 -3.59 -2.09
CA ASP A 147 -1.93 -2.30 -1.91
C ASP A 147 -2.77 -1.32 -1.07
N ASP A 148 -4.06 -1.16 -1.39
CA ASP A 148 -4.98 -0.28 -0.66
C ASP A 148 -5.00 -0.58 0.86
N LEU A 149 -4.90 -1.85 1.26
CA LEU A 149 -4.88 -2.25 2.66
C LEU A 149 -3.67 -1.70 3.42
N ASP A 150 -2.56 -1.43 2.76
CA ASP A 150 -1.36 -0.88 3.39
C ASP A 150 -1.46 0.66 3.54
N ALA A 151 -2.49 1.29 2.93
CA ALA A 151 -2.87 2.68 3.11
C ALA A 151 -3.80 2.92 4.33
N PHE A 152 -4.17 1.88 5.07
CA PHE A 152 -4.96 1.99 6.30
C PHE A 152 -4.11 1.86 7.57
N GLY A 153 -4.55 2.51 8.65
CA GLY A 153 -3.89 2.51 9.95
C GLY A 153 -2.75 3.51 10.05
N TYR A 154 -1.91 3.35 11.09
CA TYR A 154 -0.75 4.22 11.31
C TYR A 154 0.21 4.26 10.12
N ARG A 155 0.36 3.13 9.45
CA ARG A 155 1.18 3.01 8.23
C ARG A 155 0.67 3.88 7.10
N GLY A 156 -0.65 3.84 6.89
CA GLY A 156 -1.33 4.71 5.95
C GLY A 156 -1.02 6.19 6.17
N ILE A 157 -0.91 6.63 7.43
CA ILE A 157 -0.62 8.03 7.75
C ILE A 157 0.69 8.47 7.09
N TYR A 158 1.81 7.80 7.38
CA TYR A 158 3.09 8.23 6.81
C TYR A 158 3.22 7.87 5.32
N ARG A 159 2.64 6.76 4.85
CA ARG A 159 2.66 6.40 3.42
C ARG A 159 2.04 7.48 2.55
N TYR A 160 0.85 7.96 2.95
CA TYR A 160 0.19 9.04 2.24
C TYR A 160 1.01 10.33 2.28
N ALA A 161 1.53 10.71 3.45
CA ALA A 161 2.32 11.91 3.58
C ALA A 161 3.56 11.87 2.67
N GLU A 162 4.33 10.77 2.71
CA GLU A 162 5.53 10.58 1.89
C GLU A 162 5.21 10.78 0.41
N ILE A 163 4.30 10.00 -0.18
CA ILE A 163 4.09 10.04 -1.62
C ILE A 163 3.43 11.35 -2.09
N TYR A 164 2.55 11.95 -1.29
CA TYR A 164 1.92 13.23 -1.65
C TYR A 164 2.93 14.37 -1.59
N LEU A 165 3.82 14.38 -0.60
CA LEU A 165 4.88 15.39 -0.50
C LEU A 165 5.92 15.21 -1.62
N CYS A 166 6.32 13.97 -1.94
CA CYS A 166 7.18 13.67 -3.09
C CYS A 166 6.55 14.10 -4.44
N ARG A 167 5.23 14.18 -4.52
CA ARG A 167 4.47 14.72 -5.67
C ARG A 167 4.30 16.25 -5.63
N MET A 168 4.97 16.93 -4.69
CA MET A 168 4.89 18.37 -4.50
C MET A 168 3.46 18.87 -4.24
N ILE A 169 2.59 18.02 -3.67
CA ILE A 169 1.26 18.45 -3.25
C ILE A 169 1.44 19.44 -2.10
N ASN A 170 0.74 20.56 -2.19
CA ASN A 170 0.79 21.57 -1.16
C ASN A 170 0.36 20.97 0.19
N PRO A 171 1.17 21.10 1.26
CA PRO A 171 0.84 20.58 2.59
C PRO A 171 -0.54 21.02 3.12
N THR A 172 -1.05 22.18 2.68
CA THR A 172 -2.39 22.64 3.08
C THR A 172 -3.53 21.88 2.41
N GLU A 173 -3.30 21.33 1.20
CA GLU A 173 -4.26 20.53 0.45
C GLU A 173 -4.18 19.03 0.80
N LEU A 174 -3.07 18.63 1.41
CA LEU A 174 -2.72 17.24 1.69
C LEU A 174 -3.82 16.50 2.45
N PRO A 175 -4.40 17.02 3.55
CA PRO A 175 -5.47 16.31 4.26
C PRO A 175 -6.70 16.03 3.41
N GLY A 176 -7.17 17.04 2.66
CA GLY A 176 -8.37 16.90 1.83
C GLY A 176 -8.20 15.86 0.73
N ARG A 177 -7.08 15.92 0.00
CA ARG A 177 -6.79 14.96 -1.08
C ARG A 177 -6.54 13.54 -0.58
N ILE A 178 -5.97 13.38 0.62
CA ILE A 178 -5.76 12.05 1.22
C ILE A 178 -7.08 11.48 1.71
N LEU A 179 -7.93 12.29 2.37
CA LEU A 179 -9.24 11.85 2.82
C LEU A 179 -10.10 11.39 1.64
N GLU A 180 -10.09 12.10 0.52
CA GLU A 180 -10.77 11.67 -0.71
C GLU A 180 -10.27 10.30 -1.21
N ASN A 181 -8.96 10.12 -1.32
CA ASN A 181 -8.35 8.87 -1.76
C ASN A 181 -8.65 7.71 -0.79
N LEU A 182 -8.48 7.95 0.51
CA LEU A 182 -8.76 7.00 1.59
C LEU A 182 -10.22 6.53 1.57
N ASN A 183 -11.16 7.46 1.40
CA ASN A 183 -12.59 7.17 1.30
C ASN A 183 -12.90 6.30 0.08
N ASN A 184 -12.31 6.61 -1.07
CA ASN A 184 -12.47 5.83 -2.29
C ASN A 184 -11.92 4.40 -2.13
N ARG A 185 -10.72 4.24 -1.54
CA ARG A 185 -10.13 2.92 -1.27
C ARG A 185 -11.00 2.09 -0.32
N PHE A 186 -11.51 2.69 0.76
CA PHE A 186 -12.38 1.97 1.71
C PHE A 186 -13.77 1.66 1.12
N HIS A 187 -14.33 2.54 0.31
CA HIS A 187 -15.56 2.26 -0.44
C HIS A 187 -15.38 1.05 -1.37
N ASN A 188 -14.30 1.03 -2.16
CA ASN A 188 -13.98 -0.08 -3.05
C ASN A 188 -13.81 -1.40 -2.30
N LEU A 189 -13.10 -1.38 -1.17
CA LEU A 189 -12.96 -2.56 -0.30
C LEU A 189 -14.34 -3.14 0.06
N LYS A 190 -15.26 -2.29 0.54
CA LYS A 190 -16.61 -2.71 0.93
C LYS A 190 -17.41 -3.26 -0.25
N CYS A 191 -17.33 -2.63 -1.42
CA CYS A 191 -18.05 -3.08 -2.61
C CYS A 191 -17.53 -4.41 -3.17
N ILE A 192 -16.21 -4.59 -3.21
CA ILE A 192 -15.58 -5.78 -3.79
C ILE A 192 -15.72 -6.99 -2.87
N TYR A 193 -15.58 -6.79 -1.56
CA TYR A 193 -15.50 -7.84 -0.53
C TYR A 193 -16.69 -7.85 0.42
N GLU A 194 -17.85 -7.32 0.00
CA GLU A 194 -19.09 -7.25 0.80
C GLU A 194 -19.41 -8.52 1.62
N PRO A 195 -19.23 -9.76 1.09
CA PRO A 195 -19.51 -10.97 1.86
C PRO A 195 -18.56 -11.22 3.05
N LEU A 196 -17.41 -10.54 3.11
CA LEU A 196 -16.36 -10.75 4.12
C LEU A 196 -16.49 -9.74 5.29
N THR A 197 -17.66 -9.66 5.91
CA THR A 197 -18.00 -8.64 6.93
C THR A 197 -16.98 -8.53 8.06
N HIS A 198 -16.60 -9.65 8.69
CA HIS A 198 -15.59 -9.64 9.76
C HIS A 198 -14.21 -9.14 9.33
N PHE A 199 -13.85 -9.34 8.06
CA PHE A 199 -12.61 -8.80 7.53
C PHE A 199 -12.73 -7.29 7.30
N ILE A 200 -13.85 -6.82 6.75
CA ILE A 200 -14.16 -5.40 6.57
C ILE A 200 -14.15 -4.66 7.91
N ASP A 201 -14.80 -5.19 8.95
CA ASP A 201 -14.83 -4.58 10.29
C ASP A 201 -13.42 -4.32 10.84
N ARG A 202 -12.48 -5.25 10.61
CA ARG A 202 -11.08 -5.06 11.03
C ARG A 202 -10.38 -3.96 10.24
N GLN A 203 -10.68 -3.83 8.94
CA GLN A 203 -10.09 -2.76 8.13
C GLN A 203 -10.73 -1.41 8.42
N GLU A 204 -12.00 -1.37 8.80
CA GLU A 204 -12.70 -0.14 9.20
C GLU A 204 -11.99 0.54 10.38
N ILE A 205 -11.55 -0.24 11.38
CA ILE A 205 -10.77 0.30 12.50
C ILE A 205 -9.47 0.97 12.00
N ARG A 206 -8.77 0.33 11.05
CA ARG A 206 -7.54 0.88 10.47
C ARG A 206 -7.82 2.12 9.62
N TYR A 207 -8.87 2.10 8.82
CA TYR A 207 -9.34 3.25 8.04
C TYR A 207 -9.61 4.46 8.96
N TRP A 208 -10.32 4.27 10.06
CA TRP A 208 -10.63 5.36 11.00
C TRP A 208 -9.38 5.95 11.65
N ILE A 209 -8.36 5.14 11.95
CA ILE A 209 -7.07 5.66 12.46
C ILE A 209 -6.45 6.67 11.48
N THR A 210 -6.43 6.34 10.19
CA THR A 210 -5.91 7.24 9.15
C THR A 210 -6.82 8.45 8.94
N CYS A 211 -8.14 8.22 8.90
CA CYS A 211 -9.15 9.25 8.68
C CYS A 211 -9.12 10.32 9.77
N GLU A 212 -9.20 9.93 11.04
CA GLU A 212 -9.20 10.85 12.19
C GLU A 212 -7.92 11.69 12.26
N PHE A 213 -6.78 11.11 11.91
CA PHE A 213 -5.52 11.86 11.83
C PHE A 213 -5.62 13.01 10.83
N TYR A 214 -6.06 12.72 9.60
CA TYR A 214 -6.12 13.73 8.54
C TYR A 214 -7.28 14.71 8.72
N LEU A 215 -8.39 14.32 9.33
CA LEU A 215 -9.43 15.25 9.77
C LEU A 215 -8.86 16.25 10.79
N GLY A 216 -8.16 15.76 11.82
CA GLY A 216 -7.51 16.62 12.81
C GLY A 216 -6.46 17.55 12.20
N LEU A 217 -5.67 17.06 11.24
CA LEU A 217 -4.71 17.90 10.51
C LEU A 217 -5.42 18.98 9.67
N SER A 218 -6.55 18.65 9.05
CA SER A 218 -7.37 19.61 8.30
C SER A 218 -7.93 20.71 9.21
N GLU A 219 -8.42 20.35 10.40
CA GLU A 219 -8.92 21.31 11.39
C GLU A 219 -7.80 22.22 11.91
N ALA A 220 -6.63 21.66 12.23
CA ALA A 220 -5.47 22.41 12.67
C ALA A 220 -5.01 23.42 11.59
N ASN A 221 -4.98 23.01 10.33
CA ASN A 221 -4.66 23.89 9.20
C ASN A 221 -5.66 25.05 9.05
N ALA A 222 -6.93 24.83 9.37
CA ALA A 222 -7.97 25.86 9.29
C ALA A 222 -7.94 26.85 10.47
N ALA A 223 -7.45 26.43 11.64
CA ALA A 223 -7.45 27.22 12.87
C ALA A 223 -6.21 28.13 13.05
N ALA A 224 -5.16 27.96 12.24
CA ALA A 224 -3.91 28.70 12.41
C ALA A 224 -3.98 30.14 11.85
N GLU A 225 -3.82 31.15 12.73
CA GLU A 225 -3.74 32.58 12.35
C GLU A 225 -2.41 32.95 11.66
N GLU A 226 -1.30 32.35 12.09
CA GLU A 226 -0.01 32.35 11.40
C GLU A 226 0.43 30.90 11.18
N ARG A 227 0.95 30.62 9.98
CA ARG A 227 1.18 29.26 9.49
C ARG A 227 2.33 28.61 10.27
N PRO A 228 2.08 27.60 11.12
CA PRO A 228 3.16 26.84 11.71
C PRO A 228 3.92 26.12 10.60
N ASP A 229 5.21 25.89 10.82
CA ASP A 229 6.00 24.95 10.01
C ASP A 229 5.23 23.62 9.98
N TRP A 230 4.61 23.31 8.83
CA TRP A 230 3.71 22.17 8.67
C TRP A 230 4.41 20.86 9.06
N LYS A 231 5.74 20.82 8.98
CA LYS A 231 6.56 19.71 9.47
C LYS A 231 6.37 19.54 10.98
N ARG A 232 6.56 20.60 11.78
CA ARG A 232 6.35 20.57 13.23
C ARG A 232 4.91 20.24 13.61
N GLU A 233 3.94 20.72 12.83
CA GLU A 233 2.54 20.38 13.08
C GLU A 233 2.26 18.91 12.77
N LEU A 234 2.82 18.36 11.70
CA LEU A 234 2.76 16.92 11.41
C LEU A 234 3.40 16.13 12.55
N ILE A 235 4.61 16.50 13.01
CA ILE A 235 5.28 15.88 14.16
C ILE A 235 4.40 15.95 15.42
N ARG A 236 3.82 17.13 15.71
CA ARG A 236 2.96 17.35 16.88
C ARG A 236 1.69 16.49 16.82
N VAL A 237 0.99 16.49 15.69
CA VAL A 237 -0.22 15.68 15.48
C VAL A 237 0.11 14.19 15.51
N PHE A 238 1.27 13.77 15.02
CA PHE A 238 1.76 12.40 15.17
C PHE A 238 1.99 12.03 16.64
N GLN A 239 2.70 12.88 17.40
CA GLN A 239 2.94 12.67 18.82
C GLN A 239 1.64 12.67 19.63
N ASP A 240 0.72 13.58 19.32
CA ASP A 240 -0.60 13.66 19.94
C ASP A 240 -1.48 12.45 19.58
N GLY A 241 -1.41 11.95 18.35
CA GLY A 241 -2.10 10.73 17.93
C GLY A 241 -1.58 9.50 18.69
N ILE A 242 -0.26 9.40 18.87
CA ILE A 242 0.38 8.36 19.71
C ILE A 242 -0.05 8.51 21.17
N ASN A 243 -0.11 9.72 21.72
CA ASN A 243 -0.54 9.97 23.10
C ASN A 243 -2.04 9.72 23.32
N ARG A 244 -2.91 10.07 22.36
CA ARG A 244 -4.35 9.74 22.37
C ARG A 244 -4.56 8.23 22.32
N LYS A 245 -3.70 7.49 21.61
CA LYS A 245 -3.69 6.02 21.60
C LYS A 245 -3.42 5.43 22.98
N GLU A 246 -2.50 5.98 23.78
CA GLU A 246 -2.27 5.49 25.15
C GLU A 246 -3.53 5.62 26.03
N ASN A 247 -4.35 6.64 25.77
CA ASN A 247 -5.63 6.80 26.45
C ASN A 247 -6.73 5.85 25.93
N LEU A 248 -6.72 5.50 24.63
CA LEU A 248 -7.62 4.50 24.05
C LEU A 248 -7.24 3.06 24.46
N LEU A 249 -5.94 2.75 24.55
CA LEU A 249 -5.44 1.44 25.01
C LEU A 249 -5.78 1.15 26.48
N LYS A 250 -5.96 2.20 27.31
CA LYS A 250 -6.46 2.07 28.69
C LYS A 250 -7.96 1.73 28.76
N ARG A 251 -8.70 1.85 27.66
CA ARG A 251 -10.13 1.54 27.54
C ARG A 251 -10.34 0.35 26.59
N GLU A 252 -9.89 -0.82 27.02
CA GLU A 252 -10.17 -2.17 26.50
C GLU A 252 -10.24 -2.45 24.97
N ARG A 253 -9.38 -3.43 24.59
CA ARG A 253 -9.42 -4.42 23.49
C ARG A 253 -8.95 -4.07 22.07
N LEU A 254 -7.90 -4.82 21.71
CA LEU A 254 -7.50 -5.35 20.39
C LEU A 254 -7.03 -4.35 19.33
N LEU A 255 -5.74 -3.96 19.42
CA LEU A 255 -4.94 -3.62 18.25
C LEU A 255 -3.56 -4.27 18.36
N PRO A 256 -2.97 -4.76 17.25
CA PRO A 256 -1.63 -5.34 17.25
C PRO A 256 -0.59 -4.32 17.73
N LYS A 257 0.45 -4.81 18.42
CA LYS A 257 1.62 -4.02 18.83
C LYS A 257 2.18 -3.29 17.61
N LEU A 258 2.58 -2.03 17.77
CA LEU A 258 3.31 -1.28 16.75
C LEU A 258 4.66 -1.97 16.51
N GLU A 259 4.88 -2.47 15.29
CA GLU A 259 6.19 -2.96 14.81
C GLU A 259 7.00 -1.83 14.11
N HIS A 260 6.70 -0.56 14.36
CA HIS A 260 7.01 0.54 13.41
C HIS A 260 7.86 1.68 13.97
N GLU A 261 8.58 1.47 15.08
CA GLU A 261 9.43 2.52 15.67
C GLU A 261 10.56 2.96 14.71
N ARG A 262 11.10 2.03 13.92
CA ARG A 262 12.18 2.28 12.96
C ARG A 262 11.70 3.06 11.72
N GLU A 263 10.53 2.73 11.19
CA GLU A 263 9.94 3.39 10.00
C GLU A 263 9.54 4.83 10.34
N ILE A 264 9.01 5.05 11.55
CA ILE A 264 8.69 6.38 12.08
C ILE A 264 9.98 7.22 12.22
N GLN A 265 11.06 6.65 12.77
CA GLN A 265 12.35 7.33 12.88
C GLN A 265 12.94 7.68 11.51
N GLN A 266 12.84 6.79 10.52
CA GLN A 266 13.33 7.03 9.15
C GLN A 266 12.53 8.11 8.41
N PHE A 267 11.20 8.18 8.62
CA PHE A 267 10.38 9.25 8.09
C PHE A 267 10.79 10.62 8.66
N PHE A 268 11.17 10.70 9.94
CA PHE A 268 11.71 11.94 10.51
C PHE A 268 13.08 12.32 9.92
N MET A 269 13.93 11.34 9.58
CA MET A 269 15.22 11.61 8.91
C MET A 269 15.06 12.20 7.50
N LEU A 270 14.07 11.74 6.72
CA LEU A 270 13.69 12.32 5.41
C LEU A 270 13.46 13.83 5.48
N ILE A 271 12.74 14.23 6.52
CA ILE A 271 12.33 15.61 6.74
C ILE A 271 13.54 16.50 7.02
N ASP A 272 14.57 15.95 7.67
CA ASP A 272 15.81 16.63 8.04
C ASP A 272 16.83 16.72 6.89
N GLU A 273 16.94 15.69 6.04
CA GLU A 273 17.87 15.70 4.89
C GLU A 273 17.43 16.68 3.78
N GLU A 274 16.13 16.79 3.50
CA GLU A 274 15.60 17.83 2.59
C GLU A 274 15.87 19.26 3.08
N ASN A 275 15.99 19.46 4.40
CA ASN A 275 16.32 20.77 4.98
C ASN A 275 17.81 21.12 4.78
N ALA A 276 18.70 20.12 4.74
CA ALA A 276 20.13 20.36 4.50
C ALA A 276 20.40 20.79 3.05
N ILE A 277 19.63 20.24 2.10
CA ILE A 277 19.76 20.56 0.67
C ILE A 277 19.16 21.95 0.36
N ASN A 278 18.02 22.30 0.96
CA ASN A 278 17.36 23.59 0.72
C ASN A 278 17.97 24.79 1.48
N ASN A 279 18.86 24.55 2.45
CA ASN A 279 19.63 25.62 3.13
C ASN A 279 21.00 25.91 2.48
N HIS A 280 21.32 25.24 1.36
CA HIS A 280 22.57 25.41 0.61
C HIS A 280 22.37 25.91 -0.83
N VAL A 281 21.19 26.46 -1.15
CA VAL A 281 20.89 27.16 -2.41
C VAL A 281 20.56 28.62 -2.14
#